data_AF-A0A0A6UFN5-F1
#
_entry.id   AF-A0A0A6UFN5-F1
#
_cell.length_a   1.000
_cell.length_b   1.000
_cell.length_c   1.000
_cell.angle_alpha   90.00
_cell.angle_beta   90.00
_cell.angle_gamma   90.00
#
_symmetry.space_group_name_H-M   'P 1'
#
loop_
_entity.id
_entity.type
_entity.pdbx_description
1 polymer ?
#
loop_
_entity_poly.entity_id
_entity_poly.type
_entity_poly.pdbx_seq_one_letter_code
_entity_poly.pdbx_strand_id
1 'polypeptide(L)'
;MIGDDGGMGCYLHITRAFRDHESERFPILDEEVTAAVDAAPDLFTPPDAPRHPGFRYVMWKDSVHEEYLLFQRGQLDTKHPSDAFIRRMIELAGHFDAWVIGDDAEVYEWDGAQIVAGDRDREEFHRRQLVITRASMNGDAPIRWNEWTALAAAQPDFSSMSSVEVRLPSGLRWIECPPVHCWTGHPSGRPVPFFHDEDLIEVTDADEATERRMTELAAALQARVVEG
;
A
#
# COMPACT_ATOMS: atom_id res chain seq x y z
N MET A 1 -29.08 -9.13 11.93
CA MET A 1 -29.85 -8.86 10.69
C MET A 1 -29.31 -7.56 10.14
N ILE A 2 -28.32 -7.66 9.26
CA ILE A 2 -27.78 -6.51 8.53
C ILE A 2 -28.74 -6.30 7.36
N GLY A 3 -29.25 -5.08 7.21
CA GLY A 3 -30.22 -4.72 6.18
C GLY A 3 -29.61 -4.87 4.79
N ASP A 4 -30.41 -5.42 3.89
CA ASP A 4 -30.14 -5.56 2.47
C ASP A 4 -30.32 -4.19 1.80
N ASP A 5 -29.31 -3.31 1.93
CA ASP A 5 -29.20 -2.07 1.18
C ASP A 5 -28.38 -2.35 -0.08
N GLY A 6 -29.07 -2.38 -1.23
CA GLY A 6 -28.56 -2.50 -2.61
C GLY A 6 -27.04 -2.40 -2.80
N GLY A 7 -26.35 -3.50 -2.50
CA GLY A 7 -24.92 -3.54 -2.20
C GLY A 7 -24.03 -3.03 -3.32
N MET A 8 -23.49 -1.82 -3.13
CA MET A 8 -22.22 -1.43 -3.74
C MET A 8 -21.20 -2.47 -3.25
N GLY A 9 -20.60 -3.24 -4.16
CA GLY A 9 -19.84 -4.41 -3.75
C GLY A 9 -18.58 -4.04 -3.01
N CYS A 10 -18.50 -4.44 -1.74
CA CYS A 10 -17.30 -4.31 -0.92
C CYS A 10 -16.18 -5.16 -1.50
N TYR A 11 -15.06 -4.52 -1.85
CA TYR A 11 -13.80 -5.20 -2.10
C TYR A 11 -12.99 -5.24 -0.82
N LEU A 12 -12.36 -6.38 -0.57
CA LEU A 12 -11.40 -6.52 0.51
C LEU A 12 -10.02 -6.82 -0.07
N HIS A 13 -9.02 -6.27 0.60
CA HIS A 13 -7.63 -6.29 0.15
C HIS A 13 -6.73 -6.79 1.27
N ILE A 14 -5.87 -7.75 0.98
CA ILE A 14 -4.69 -8.07 1.81
C ILE A 14 -3.54 -7.20 1.32
N THR A 15 -3.11 -6.24 2.12
CA THR A 15 -2.06 -5.27 1.74
C THR A 15 -1.27 -4.76 2.95
N ARG A 16 -0.02 -4.35 2.72
CA ARG A 16 0.80 -3.64 3.72
C ARG A 16 0.54 -2.14 3.71
N ALA A 17 -0.13 -1.62 2.68
CA ALA A 17 -0.59 -0.25 2.61
C ALA A 17 -1.87 -0.06 3.44
N PHE A 18 -2.13 1.17 3.88
CA PHE A 18 -3.39 1.51 4.53
C PHE A 18 -4.48 1.90 3.53
N ARG A 19 -4.08 2.25 2.31
CA ARG A 19 -4.96 2.46 1.17
C ARG A 19 -4.56 1.48 0.09
N ASP A 20 -5.54 0.80 -0.49
CA ASP A 20 -5.34 -0.23 -1.53
C ASP A 20 -4.53 0.28 -2.73
N HIS A 21 -4.78 1.52 -3.17
CA HIS A 21 -4.05 2.11 -4.29
C HIS A 21 -2.56 2.39 -3.99
N GLU A 22 -2.14 2.38 -2.73
CA GLU A 22 -0.73 2.52 -2.33
C GLU A 22 0.00 1.18 -2.24
N SER A 23 -0.67 0.04 -2.46
CA SER A 23 -0.07 -1.30 -2.33
C SER A 23 1.17 -1.52 -3.20
N GLU A 24 1.28 -0.86 -4.35
CA GLU A 24 2.48 -0.92 -5.20
C GLU A 24 3.72 -0.28 -4.55
N ARG A 25 3.51 0.67 -3.63
CA ARG A 25 4.58 1.32 -2.85
C ARG A 25 5.09 0.41 -1.74
N PHE A 26 4.23 -0.47 -1.23
CA PHE A 26 4.51 -1.37 -0.11
C PHE A 26 4.10 -2.82 -0.47
N PRO A 27 4.70 -3.41 -1.51
CA PRO A 27 4.14 -4.62 -2.11
C PRO A 27 4.31 -5.85 -1.20
N ILE A 28 3.31 -6.73 -1.22
CA ILE A 28 3.51 -8.16 -1.03
C ILE A 28 4.17 -8.70 -2.30
N LEU A 29 5.30 -9.39 -2.16
CA LEU A 29 6.09 -9.85 -3.31
C LEU A 29 5.52 -11.15 -3.91
N ASP A 30 5.78 -11.38 -5.20
CA ASP A 30 5.32 -12.59 -5.92
C ASP A 30 5.90 -13.87 -5.27
N GLU A 31 7.15 -13.79 -4.82
CA GLU A 31 7.84 -14.86 -4.11
C GLU A 31 7.20 -15.15 -2.75
N GLU A 32 6.71 -14.12 -2.05
CA GLU A 32 6.00 -14.29 -0.77
C GLU A 32 4.67 -15.01 -0.99
N VAL A 33 3.89 -14.59 -2.00
CA VAL A 33 2.63 -15.26 -2.34
C VAL A 33 2.88 -16.70 -2.80
N THR A 34 3.93 -16.93 -3.58
CA THR A 34 4.34 -18.29 -3.98
C THR A 34 4.67 -19.15 -2.78
N ALA A 35 5.50 -18.64 -1.87
CA ALA A 35 5.87 -19.36 -0.66
C ALA A 35 4.66 -19.67 0.23
N ALA A 36 3.71 -18.74 0.35
CA ALA A 36 2.47 -18.96 1.12
C ALA A 36 1.60 -20.05 0.51
N VAL A 37 1.40 -20.04 -0.82
CA VAL A 37 0.63 -21.09 -1.53
C VAL A 37 1.32 -22.45 -1.42
N ASP A 38 2.64 -22.51 -1.54
CA ASP A 38 3.40 -23.76 -1.45
C ASP A 38 3.40 -24.33 -0.02
N ALA A 39 3.38 -23.48 1.01
CA ALA A 39 3.40 -23.88 2.41
C ALA A 39 2.03 -24.30 2.95
N ALA A 40 0.93 -23.80 2.38
CA ALA A 40 -0.42 -24.07 2.84
C ALA A 40 -1.11 -25.15 1.98
N PRO A 41 -1.38 -26.36 2.51
CA PRO A 41 -1.87 -27.49 1.71
C PRO A 41 -3.27 -27.29 1.13
N ASP A 42 -4.03 -26.33 1.65
CA ASP A 42 -5.38 -26.00 1.22
C ASP A 42 -5.46 -24.71 0.38
N LEU A 43 -4.35 -23.99 0.22
CA LEU A 43 -4.22 -22.93 -0.78
C LEU A 43 -3.71 -23.50 -2.11
N PHE A 44 -4.22 -22.99 -3.22
CA PHE A 44 -3.74 -23.36 -4.54
C PHE A 44 -3.98 -22.24 -5.57
N THR A 45 -3.24 -22.29 -6.68
CA THR A 45 -3.55 -21.52 -7.89
C THR A 45 -4.20 -22.47 -8.90
N PRO A 46 -5.39 -22.16 -9.45
CA PRO A 46 -6.01 -23.00 -10.46
C PRO A 46 -5.08 -23.20 -11.67
N PRO A 47 -4.95 -24.43 -12.19
CA PRO A 47 -3.97 -24.74 -13.24
C PRO A 47 -4.28 -24.06 -14.59
N ASP A 48 -5.52 -23.67 -14.81
CA ASP A 48 -6.04 -23.01 -16.00
C ASP A 48 -6.18 -21.48 -15.85
N ALA A 49 -5.93 -20.95 -14.65
CA ALA A 49 -5.97 -19.51 -14.41
C ALA A 49 -4.76 -18.79 -15.04
N PRO A 50 -4.95 -17.57 -15.59
CA PRO A 50 -3.83 -16.76 -16.06
C PRO A 50 -2.81 -16.50 -14.93
N ARG A 51 -1.53 -16.60 -15.27
CA ARG A 51 -0.41 -16.36 -14.35
C ARG A 51 0.75 -15.69 -15.07
N HIS A 52 1.27 -14.63 -14.46
CA HIS A 52 2.55 -14.01 -14.82
C HIS A 52 3.12 -13.31 -13.58
N PRO A 53 4.39 -12.86 -13.58
CA PRO A 53 4.94 -12.14 -12.44
C PRO A 53 4.03 -10.98 -12.03
N GLY A 54 3.68 -10.90 -10.75
CA GLY A 54 2.79 -9.88 -10.21
C GLY A 54 1.31 -10.08 -10.54
N PHE A 55 0.89 -11.25 -11.02
CA PHE A 55 -0.51 -11.58 -11.29
C PHE A 55 -0.80 -13.07 -11.10
N ARG A 56 -1.72 -13.41 -10.19
CA ARG A 56 -2.22 -14.79 -10.04
C ARG A 56 -3.51 -14.88 -9.25
N TYR A 57 -4.28 -15.91 -9.53
CA TYR A 57 -5.39 -16.33 -8.68
C TYR A 57 -4.89 -17.25 -7.55
N VAL A 58 -5.45 -17.06 -6.37
CA VAL A 58 -5.20 -17.86 -5.17
C VAL A 58 -6.56 -18.26 -4.60
N MET A 59 -6.77 -19.55 -4.36
CA MET A 59 -8.04 -20.09 -3.88
C MET A 59 -7.80 -21.06 -2.73
N TRP A 60 -8.80 -21.19 -1.86
CA TRP A 60 -8.86 -22.28 -0.88
C TRP A 60 -9.65 -23.46 -1.44
N LYS A 61 -9.17 -24.69 -1.19
CA LYS A 61 -9.81 -25.94 -1.67
C LYS A 61 -11.25 -26.12 -1.20
N ASP A 62 -11.55 -25.62 -0.01
CA ASP A 62 -12.85 -25.77 0.64
C ASP A 62 -13.75 -24.53 0.44
N SER A 63 -13.38 -23.62 -0.47
CA SER A 63 -14.19 -22.44 -0.80
C SER A 63 -15.52 -22.87 -1.40
N VAL A 64 -16.62 -22.56 -0.68
CA VAL A 64 -17.99 -22.99 -1.02
C VAL A 64 -18.57 -22.18 -2.17
N HIS A 65 -18.04 -20.98 -2.41
CA HIS A 65 -18.59 -19.99 -3.33
C HIS A 65 -17.67 -19.65 -4.49
N GLU A 66 -16.67 -20.49 -4.78
CA GLU A 66 -15.63 -20.22 -5.78
C GLU A 66 -14.90 -18.89 -5.52
N GLU A 67 -14.88 -18.44 -4.26
CA GLU A 67 -14.18 -17.24 -3.84
C GLU A 67 -12.69 -17.40 -4.11
N TYR A 68 -12.09 -16.34 -4.63
CA TYR A 68 -10.69 -16.27 -4.96
C TYR A 68 -10.09 -14.97 -4.41
N LEU A 69 -8.78 -15.00 -4.23
CA LEU A 69 -7.93 -13.84 -4.09
C LEU A 69 -7.18 -13.63 -5.41
N LEU A 70 -7.24 -12.42 -5.95
CA LEU A 70 -6.45 -12.01 -7.09
C LEU A 70 -5.24 -11.23 -6.58
N PHE A 71 -4.06 -11.85 -6.68
CA PHE A 71 -2.81 -11.15 -6.45
C PHE A 71 -2.49 -10.28 -7.65
N GLN A 72 -2.36 -8.98 -7.43
CA GLN A 72 -1.92 -8.00 -8.41
C GLN A 72 -1.46 -6.74 -7.69
N ARG A 73 -0.57 -5.95 -8.32
CA ARG A 73 -0.18 -4.61 -7.80
C ARG A 73 0.30 -4.62 -6.34
N GLY A 74 0.97 -5.70 -5.93
CA GLY A 74 1.49 -5.85 -4.56
C GLY A 74 0.44 -6.16 -3.48
N GLN A 75 -0.79 -6.51 -3.84
CA GLN A 75 -1.86 -6.88 -2.90
C GLN A 75 -2.61 -8.12 -3.36
N LEU A 76 -3.42 -8.72 -2.48
CA LEU A 76 -4.42 -9.73 -2.86
C LEU A 76 -5.82 -9.17 -2.64
N ASP A 77 -6.64 -9.08 -3.69
CA ASP A 77 -8.00 -8.55 -3.58
C ASP A 77 -9.07 -9.63 -3.81
N THR A 78 -10.26 -9.39 -3.26
CA THR A 78 -11.45 -10.22 -3.51
C THR A 78 -12.71 -9.36 -3.46
N LYS A 79 -13.81 -9.88 -3.98
CA LYS A 79 -15.08 -9.17 -4.04
C LYS A 79 -16.18 -9.96 -3.34
N HIS A 80 -16.92 -9.28 -2.45
CA HIS A 80 -18.02 -9.88 -1.68
C HIS A 80 -17.64 -11.17 -0.91
N PRO A 81 -16.54 -11.19 -0.15
CA PRO A 81 -16.16 -12.37 0.60
C PRO A 81 -17.16 -12.65 1.73
N SER A 82 -17.42 -13.93 1.96
CA SER A 82 -18.16 -14.44 3.12
C SER A 82 -17.33 -14.27 4.41
N ASP A 83 -17.99 -14.23 5.57
CA ASP A 83 -17.29 -14.18 6.87
C ASP A 83 -16.26 -15.30 7.04
N ALA A 84 -16.57 -16.51 6.55
CA ALA A 84 -15.62 -17.62 6.60
C ALA A 84 -14.36 -17.33 5.76
N PHE A 85 -14.53 -16.70 4.59
CA PHE A 85 -13.44 -16.31 3.71
C PHE A 85 -12.63 -15.15 4.30
N ILE A 86 -13.27 -14.12 4.84
CA ILE A 86 -12.60 -13.00 5.52
C ILE A 86 -11.70 -13.51 6.65
N ARG A 87 -12.17 -14.48 7.44
CA ARG A 87 -11.33 -15.09 8.49
C ARG A 87 -10.07 -15.74 7.92
N ARG A 88 -10.18 -16.46 6.80
CA ARG A 88 -9.02 -17.06 6.12
C ARG A 88 -8.09 -15.99 5.54
N MET A 89 -8.64 -14.88 5.05
CA MET A 89 -7.85 -13.71 4.62
C MET A 89 -7.05 -13.12 5.79
N ILE A 90 -7.64 -12.98 6.97
CA ILE A 90 -6.95 -12.46 8.18
C ILE A 90 -5.80 -13.39 8.58
N GLU A 91 -6.02 -14.71 8.55
CA GLU A 91 -4.98 -15.70 8.81
C GLU A 91 -3.84 -15.60 7.78
N LEU A 92 -4.16 -15.44 6.50
CA LEU A 92 -3.19 -15.26 5.42
C LEU A 92 -2.44 -13.92 5.53
N ALA A 93 -3.13 -12.84 5.87
CA ALA A 93 -2.54 -11.52 6.08
C ALA A 93 -1.49 -11.53 7.20
N GLY A 94 -1.73 -12.33 8.26
CA GLY A 94 -0.76 -12.57 9.32
C GLY A 94 0.55 -13.21 8.82
N HIS A 95 0.51 -14.02 7.76
CA HIS A 95 1.73 -14.58 7.13
C HIS A 95 2.54 -13.52 6.38
N PHE A 96 1.89 -12.50 5.81
CA PHE A 96 2.54 -11.42 5.09
C PHE A 96 2.93 -10.22 5.96
N ASP A 97 2.55 -10.25 7.25
CA ASP A 97 2.57 -9.06 8.12
C ASP A 97 1.84 -7.89 7.44
N ALA A 98 0.61 -8.17 7.00
CA ALA A 98 -0.25 -7.28 6.23
C ALA A 98 -1.62 -7.13 6.90
N TRP A 99 -2.39 -6.15 6.45
CA TRP A 99 -3.76 -5.87 6.89
C TRP A 99 -4.76 -6.56 5.97
N VAL A 100 -5.98 -6.78 6.47
CA VAL A 100 -7.16 -6.94 5.63
C VAL A 100 -7.94 -5.64 5.72
N ILE A 101 -8.05 -4.92 4.60
CA ILE A 101 -8.74 -3.63 4.54
C ILE A 101 -9.90 -3.67 3.55
N GLY A 102 -10.93 -2.87 3.77
CA GLY A 102 -11.94 -2.58 2.77
C GLY A 102 -11.71 -1.25 2.04
N ASP A 103 -12.64 -0.90 1.16
CA ASP A 103 -12.54 0.25 0.26
C ASP A 103 -12.56 1.61 0.99
N ASP A 104 -13.15 1.67 2.18
CA ASP A 104 -13.19 2.87 3.02
C ASP A 104 -12.04 2.90 4.04
N ALA A 105 -11.04 2.03 3.86
CA ALA A 105 -9.89 1.80 4.73
C ALA A 105 -10.26 1.24 6.12
N GLU A 106 -11.43 0.60 6.24
CA GLU A 106 -11.77 -0.14 7.44
C GLU A 106 -10.87 -1.39 7.58
N VAL A 107 -10.37 -1.65 8.78
CA VAL A 107 -9.47 -2.79 9.04
C VAL A 107 -10.28 -3.93 9.62
N TYR A 108 -10.19 -5.11 9.00
CA TYR A 108 -10.85 -6.33 9.45
C TYR A 108 -9.91 -7.18 10.30
N GLU A 109 -10.36 -7.53 11.50
CA GLU A 109 -9.61 -8.33 12.46
C GLU A 109 -10.46 -9.46 13.05
N TRP A 110 -9.78 -10.47 13.58
CA TRP A 110 -10.40 -11.54 14.35
C TRP A 110 -10.19 -11.28 15.85
N ASP A 111 -11.27 -11.01 16.59
CA ASP A 111 -11.20 -10.72 18.03
C ASP A 111 -11.12 -11.97 18.93
N GLY A 112 -11.10 -13.16 18.33
CA GLY A 112 -11.18 -14.44 19.02
C GLY A 112 -12.53 -15.14 18.89
N ALA A 113 -13.60 -14.41 18.55
CA ALA A 113 -14.97 -14.92 18.45
C ALA A 113 -15.67 -14.55 17.14
N GLN A 114 -15.40 -13.37 16.59
CA GLN A 114 -16.03 -12.85 15.39
C GLN A 114 -15.06 -11.97 14.60
N ILE A 115 -15.47 -11.65 13.37
CA ILE A 115 -14.82 -10.60 12.59
C ILE A 115 -15.31 -9.25 13.11
N VAL A 116 -14.36 -8.37 13.39
CA VAL A 116 -14.62 -6.98 13.72
C VAL A 116 -14.03 -6.11 12.63
N ALA A 117 -14.85 -5.22 12.07
CA ALA A 117 -14.38 -4.12 11.25
C ALA A 117 -14.22 -2.91 12.15
N GLY A 118 -13.02 -2.35 12.18
CA GLY A 118 -12.72 -1.15 12.93
C GLY A 118 -12.21 -0.05 12.01
N ASP A 119 -12.71 1.16 12.22
CA ASP A 119 -12.00 2.37 11.80
C ASP A 119 -10.79 2.49 12.72
N ARG A 120 -9.71 1.73 12.43
CA ARG A 120 -8.43 1.97 13.09
C ARG A 120 -8.09 3.44 12.82
N ASP A 121 -7.95 4.19 13.91
CA ASP A 121 -8.27 5.61 13.97
C ASP A 121 -7.70 6.32 12.74
N ARG A 122 -8.59 6.96 11.95
CA ARG A 122 -8.16 7.78 10.82
C ARG A 122 -7.05 8.72 11.27
N GLU A 123 -7.04 9.20 12.52
CA GLU A 123 -5.95 9.99 13.12
C GLU A 123 -4.64 9.23 13.39
N GLU A 124 -4.67 7.92 13.72
CA GLU A 124 -3.45 7.11 13.90
C GLU A 124 -2.71 6.89 12.57
N PHE A 125 -3.44 6.94 11.45
CA PHE A 125 -2.93 6.71 10.10
C PHE A 125 -2.99 7.93 9.18
N HIS A 126 -3.64 9.04 9.58
CA HIS A 126 -3.50 10.37 8.95
C HIS A 126 -2.14 10.92 9.34
N ARG A 127 -1.15 10.32 8.72
CA ARG A 127 0.16 10.91 8.52
C ARG A 127 -0.08 12.19 7.75
N ARG A 128 0.52 13.29 8.18
CA ARG A 128 0.48 14.54 7.42
C ARG A 128 1.03 14.24 6.02
N GLN A 129 0.12 14.13 5.04
CA GLN A 129 0.43 13.85 3.66
C GLN A 129 0.61 15.18 2.98
N LEU A 130 1.81 15.40 2.46
CA LEU A 130 2.12 16.57 1.65
C LEU A 130 2.45 16.10 0.24
N VAL A 131 2.05 16.92 -0.74
CA VAL A 131 2.37 16.68 -2.14
C VAL A 131 3.03 17.90 -2.75
N ILE A 132 4.08 17.66 -3.54
CA ILE A 132 4.65 18.66 -4.46
C ILE A 132 3.92 18.51 -5.79
N THR A 133 3.27 19.59 -6.24
CA THR A 133 2.54 19.63 -7.52
C THR A 133 2.60 21.02 -8.16
N ARG A 134 2.49 21.10 -9.49
CA ARG A 134 2.47 22.37 -10.25
C ARG A 134 1.08 22.93 -10.49
N ALA A 135 0.02 22.13 -10.32
CA ALA A 135 -1.35 22.53 -10.61
C ALA A 135 -2.29 22.19 -9.45
N SER A 136 -3.61 22.25 -9.67
CA SER A 136 -4.52 21.39 -8.92
C SER A 136 -4.14 19.93 -9.22
N MET A 137 -4.27 19.01 -8.25
CA MET A 137 -4.04 17.57 -8.46
C MET A 137 -4.60 17.15 -9.84
N ASN A 138 -3.76 16.55 -10.69
CA ASN A 138 -4.09 16.06 -12.04
C ASN A 138 -4.41 17.14 -13.12
N GLY A 139 -3.48 18.03 -13.49
CA GLY A 139 -3.72 18.90 -14.66
C GLY A 139 -2.59 19.82 -15.17
N ASP A 140 -2.50 19.96 -16.49
CA ASP A 140 -1.70 20.87 -17.34
C ASP A 140 -0.16 20.87 -17.25
N ALA A 141 0.47 20.56 -16.12
CA ALA A 141 1.92 20.61 -15.97
C ALA A 141 2.49 19.53 -15.01
N PRO A 142 2.52 18.25 -15.41
CA PRO A 142 2.96 17.18 -14.52
C PRO A 142 4.44 17.32 -14.13
N ILE A 143 4.78 16.93 -12.90
CA ILE A 143 6.16 16.66 -12.51
C ILE A 143 6.52 15.30 -13.09
N ARG A 144 7.38 15.30 -14.11
CA ARG A 144 7.73 14.05 -14.81
C ARG A 144 8.75 13.26 -14.01
N TRP A 145 8.68 11.93 -14.07
CA TRP A 145 9.64 11.04 -13.41
C TRP A 145 11.11 11.39 -13.68
N ASN A 146 11.47 11.66 -14.95
CA ASN A 146 12.85 11.98 -15.32
C ASN A 146 13.33 13.31 -14.73
N GLU A 147 12.43 14.28 -14.60
CA GLU A 147 12.72 15.57 -13.98
C GLU A 147 12.94 15.39 -12.48
N TRP A 148 12.01 14.69 -11.80
CA TRP A 148 12.14 14.37 -10.39
C TRP A 148 13.45 13.62 -10.09
N THR A 149 13.72 12.57 -10.88
CA THR A 149 14.93 11.75 -10.72
C THR A 149 16.20 12.58 -10.93
N ALA A 150 16.22 13.47 -11.92
CA ALA A 150 17.37 14.34 -12.15
C ALA A 150 17.58 15.32 -10.98
N LEU A 151 16.50 15.89 -10.44
CA LEU A 151 16.58 16.77 -9.27
C LEU A 151 17.09 16.03 -8.04
N ALA A 152 16.50 14.87 -7.72
CA ALA A 152 16.87 14.04 -6.57
C ALA A 152 18.33 13.59 -6.66
N ALA A 153 18.78 13.13 -7.84
CA ALA A 153 20.17 12.74 -8.06
C ALA A 153 21.17 13.89 -7.93
N ALA A 154 20.73 15.14 -8.12
CA ALA A 154 21.56 16.33 -7.92
C ALA A 154 21.65 16.77 -6.45
N GLN A 155 20.81 16.21 -5.56
CA GLN A 155 20.85 16.52 -4.14
C GLN A 155 21.86 15.62 -3.41
N PRO A 156 22.83 16.17 -2.66
CA PRO A 156 23.82 15.37 -1.95
C PRO A 156 23.24 14.59 -0.75
N ASP A 157 22.04 14.96 -0.31
CA ASP A 157 21.30 14.37 0.80
C ASP A 157 20.13 13.48 0.32
N PHE A 158 20.15 13.03 -0.93
CA PHE A 158 19.20 12.04 -1.44
C PHE A 158 19.90 10.75 -1.83
N SER A 159 19.17 9.64 -1.73
CA SER A 159 19.62 8.34 -2.20
C SER A 159 18.45 7.56 -2.79
N SER A 160 18.71 6.86 -3.90
CA SER A 160 17.75 5.88 -4.43
C SER A 160 17.81 4.62 -3.58
N MET A 161 16.67 4.19 -3.04
CA MET A 161 16.54 3.04 -2.15
C MET A 161 15.49 2.07 -2.70
N SER A 162 15.68 0.77 -2.47
CA SER A 162 14.72 -0.29 -2.79
C SER A 162 14.15 -0.94 -1.51
N SER A 163 14.19 -0.20 -0.40
CA SER A 163 13.57 -0.59 0.86
C SER A 163 13.19 0.65 1.65
N VAL A 164 12.10 0.55 2.39
CA VAL A 164 11.56 1.63 3.23
C VAL A 164 11.11 1.08 4.56
N GLU A 165 11.17 1.91 5.60
CA GLU A 165 10.63 1.58 6.90
C GLU A 165 9.14 1.93 6.95
N VAL A 166 8.30 0.94 7.20
CA VAL A 166 6.84 1.05 7.20
C VAL A 166 6.26 0.48 8.48
N ARG A 167 5.03 0.91 8.82
CA ARG A 167 4.29 0.36 9.96
C ARG A 167 3.42 -0.79 9.47
N LEU A 168 3.71 -1.98 9.95
CA LEU A 168 2.98 -3.22 9.69
C LEU A 168 2.19 -3.64 10.95
N PRO A 169 1.30 -4.66 10.88
CA PRO A 169 0.62 -5.22 12.04
C PRO A 169 1.57 -5.58 13.18
N SER A 170 2.74 -6.13 12.88
CA SER A 170 3.73 -6.51 13.89
C SER A 170 4.65 -5.37 14.36
N GLY A 171 4.50 -4.16 13.82
CA GLY A 171 5.27 -2.97 14.18
C GLY A 171 6.04 -2.33 13.03
N LEU A 172 7.01 -1.46 13.35
CA LEU A 172 7.86 -0.82 12.35
C LEU A 172 8.88 -1.83 11.78
N ARG A 173 8.93 -1.96 10.45
CA ARG A 173 9.86 -2.84 9.75
C ARG A 173 10.36 -2.24 8.45
N TRP A 174 11.56 -2.63 8.06
CA TRP A 174 12.07 -2.42 6.71
C TRP A 174 11.49 -3.49 5.78
N ILE A 175 10.89 -3.06 4.68
CA ILE A 175 10.41 -3.95 3.61
C ILE A 175 11.07 -3.58 2.29
N GLU A 176 11.14 -4.55 1.38
CA GLU A 176 11.50 -4.28 -0.02
C GLU A 176 10.38 -3.51 -0.71
N CYS A 177 10.76 -2.57 -1.58
CA CYS A 177 9.83 -1.77 -2.36
C CYS A 177 10.44 -1.42 -3.73
N PRO A 178 9.62 -0.96 -4.70
CA PRO A 178 10.15 -0.36 -5.92
C PRO A 178 11.10 0.81 -5.60
N PRO A 179 12.06 1.12 -6.50
CA PRO A 179 13.00 2.20 -6.29
C PRO A 179 12.31 3.54 -5.95
N VAL A 180 12.68 4.11 -4.82
CA VAL A 180 12.18 5.40 -4.33
C VAL A 180 13.35 6.31 -3.98
N HIS A 181 13.18 7.61 -4.20
CA HIS A 181 14.17 8.60 -3.80
C HIS A 181 13.92 9.01 -2.35
N CYS A 182 14.88 8.75 -1.48
CA CYS A 182 14.77 9.05 -0.06
C CYS A 182 15.66 10.23 0.32
N TRP A 183 15.12 11.17 1.09
CA TRP A 183 15.89 12.21 1.75
C TRP A 183 16.62 11.60 2.95
N THR A 184 17.95 11.52 2.89
CA THR A 184 18.82 10.94 3.93
C THR A 184 19.36 11.98 4.92
N GLY A 185 19.11 13.27 4.66
CA GLY A 185 19.52 14.39 5.51
C GLY A 185 18.54 14.75 6.64
N HIS A 186 17.49 13.96 6.87
CA HIS A 186 16.47 14.27 7.88
C HIS A 186 17.07 14.33 9.30
N PRO A 187 16.71 15.32 10.16
CA PRO A 187 17.24 15.45 11.52
C PRO A 187 17.04 14.23 12.41
N SER A 188 16.03 13.40 12.13
CA SER A 188 15.80 12.14 12.86
C SER A 188 16.83 11.04 12.58
N GLY A 189 17.65 11.19 11.52
CA GLY A 189 18.55 10.15 11.01
C GLY A 189 17.85 9.05 10.20
N ARG A 190 16.53 9.03 10.15
CA ARG A 190 15.73 8.11 9.32
C ARG A 190 15.56 8.68 7.90
N PRO A 191 15.78 7.87 6.84
CA PRO A 191 15.46 8.29 5.47
C PRO A 191 13.96 8.55 5.30
N VAL A 192 13.60 9.63 4.62
CA VAL A 192 12.20 9.97 4.32
C VAL A 192 11.93 9.69 2.83
N PRO A 193 11.02 8.76 2.49
CA PRO A 193 10.72 8.42 1.10
C PRO A 193 9.86 9.50 0.41
N PHE A 194 10.23 9.83 -0.82
CA PHE A 194 9.50 10.73 -1.71
C PHE A 194 8.96 9.92 -2.89
N PHE A 195 7.69 9.54 -2.81
CA PHE A 195 7.04 8.73 -3.83
C PHE A 195 6.65 9.61 -5.01
N HIS A 196 7.09 9.24 -6.22
CA HIS A 196 6.54 9.84 -7.43
C HIS A 196 5.31 9.05 -7.82
N ASP A 197 4.19 9.74 -7.94
CA ASP A 197 2.92 9.15 -8.34
C ASP A 197 2.34 10.00 -9.46
N GLU A 198 2.23 9.39 -10.65
CA GLU A 198 1.84 10.01 -11.91
C GLU A 198 2.47 11.40 -12.19
N ASP A 199 1.90 12.46 -11.64
CA ASP A 199 2.22 13.86 -11.88
C ASP A 199 2.75 14.64 -10.66
N LEU A 200 2.85 14.00 -9.49
CA LEU A 200 3.21 14.62 -8.22
C LEU A 200 4.29 13.86 -7.45
N ILE A 201 4.82 14.52 -6.41
CA ILE A 201 5.72 13.89 -5.43
C ILE A 201 5.03 13.91 -4.07
N GLU A 202 4.82 12.74 -3.49
CA GLU A 202 4.17 12.58 -2.21
C GLU A 202 5.16 12.19 -1.11
N VAL A 203 4.94 12.76 0.07
CA VAL A 203 5.57 12.32 1.31
C VAL A 203 4.50 12.12 2.38
N THR A 204 4.52 10.95 3.01
CA THR A 204 3.73 10.64 4.20
C THR A 204 4.58 10.89 5.46
N ASP A 205 3.93 11.16 6.58
CA ASP A 205 4.56 11.51 7.88
C ASP A 205 5.40 12.80 7.81
N ALA A 206 5.00 13.76 6.97
CA ALA A 206 5.76 14.98 6.81
C ALA A 206 5.72 15.85 8.06
N ASP A 207 6.84 15.92 8.78
CA ASP A 207 7.05 16.88 9.86
C ASP A 207 7.48 18.26 9.32
N GLU A 208 7.75 19.21 10.21
CA GLU A 208 8.18 20.56 9.80
C GLU A 208 9.52 20.55 9.01
N ALA A 209 10.44 19.63 9.32
CA ALA A 209 11.70 19.53 8.60
C ALA A 209 11.48 19.02 7.19
N THR A 210 10.61 18.03 7.05
CA THR A 210 10.16 17.46 5.78
C THR A 210 9.44 18.50 4.93
N GLU A 211 8.49 19.24 5.49
CA GLU A 211 7.78 20.31 4.77
C GLU A 211 8.72 21.40 4.24
N ARG A 212 9.70 21.83 5.06
CA ARG A 212 10.73 22.78 4.61
C ARG A 212 11.53 22.22 3.43
N ARG A 213 11.96 20.97 3.53
CA ARG A 213 12.71 20.32 2.44
C ARG A 213 11.86 20.18 1.18
N MET A 214 10.60 19.78 1.32
CA MET A 214 9.65 19.72 0.20
C MET A 214 9.47 21.09 -0.44
N THR A 215 9.42 22.18 0.34
CA THR A 215 9.30 23.55 -0.18
C THR A 215 10.53 23.96 -1.01
N GLU A 216 11.73 23.60 -0.58
CA GLU A 216 12.96 23.84 -1.35
C GLU A 216 12.96 23.08 -2.68
N LEU A 217 12.57 21.80 -2.66
CA LEU A 217 12.46 20.97 -3.86
C LEU A 217 11.35 21.48 -4.79
N ALA A 218 10.22 21.89 -4.24
CA ALA A 218 9.11 22.49 -4.98
C ALA A 218 9.57 23.76 -5.71
N ALA A 219 10.34 24.64 -5.05
CA ALA A 219 10.89 25.83 -5.69
C ALA A 219 11.79 25.49 -6.89
N ALA A 220 12.64 24.45 -6.75
CA ALA A 220 13.49 23.97 -7.85
C ALA A 220 12.66 23.40 -9.02
N LEU A 221 11.52 22.79 -8.72
CA LEU A 221 10.56 22.26 -9.71
C LEU A 221 9.58 23.32 -10.24
N GLN A 222 9.64 24.58 -9.78
CA GLN A 222 8.60 25.59 -10.08
C GLN A 222 7.19 25.09 -9.71
N ALA A 223 7.10 24.36 -8.61
CA ALA A 223 5.91 23.74 -8.05
C ALA A 223 5.57 24.35 -6.69
N ARG A 224 4.58 23.79 -6.00
CA ARG A 224 4.19 24.15 -4.62
C ARG A 224 3.94 22.90 -3.79
N VAL A 225 4.04 23.06 -2.47
CA VAL A 225 3.61 22.04 -1.51
C VAL A 225 2.15 22.31 -1.14
N VAL A 226 1.31 21.28 -1.17
CA VAL A 226 -0.09 21.32 -0.69
C VAL A 226 -0.38 20.09 0.16
N GLU A 227 -1.44 20.14 0.95
CA GLU A 227 -1.96 18.95 1.65
C GLU A 227 -2.56 17.97 0.64
N GLY A 228 -2.28 16.69 0.86
CA GLY A 228 -2.76 15.56 0.07
C GLY A 228 -4.17 15.11 0.43
#